data_AF-A0A2D5XYQ1-F1
#
_entry.id   AF-A0A2D5XYQ1-F1
#
_cell.length_a   1.000
_cell.length_b   1.000
_cell.length_c   1.000
_cell.angle_alpha   90.00
_cell.angle_beta   90.00
_cell.angle_gamma   90.00
#
_symmetry.space_group_name_H-M   'P 1'
#
loop_
_entity.id
_entity.type
_entity.pdbx_description
1 polymer ?
#
loop_
_entity_poly.entity_id
_entity_poly.type
_entity_poly.pdbx_seq_one_letter_code
_entity_poly.pdbx_strand_id
1 'polypeptide(L)'
;MNKRGLEMGFAWLFAIIVGAVILFLAVYGTTQFIDTSRDVSDSQIGAELQVLLEPLALGLEDGKMARLEMPLRTRIFTTCNEIGTFGQQLVAVATQSGVGTQWQKPGVASPSYHQYFFHEVPAEGKEFVVLSKGFDLGFKIADVMTIWPAEEKYCWVNPPSDLEAELEALNPGNIDTVVSTEACAVGSTSVCFTSSDCDVDVSVVSQSVTKDGETVFYDKGLVWAAIFSDADLYECQVRRLGRRGAELALLHVAKSELQSSRGCSTNLEGSLGVLADSARSLSGSEGLAGLRVQADDLERRNDLLGCGLF
;
A
#
# COMPACT_ATOMS: atom_id res chain seq x y z
N MET A 1 24.33 -70.46 -39.34
CA MET A 1 24.24 -69.54 -38.19
C MET A 1 23.47 -68.30 -38.61
N ASN A 2 22.26 -68.13 -38.07
CA ASN A 2 21.30 -67.12 -38.51
C ASN A 2 21.46 -65.86 -37.65
N LYS A 3 22.11 -64.80 -38.16
CA LYS A 3 22.43 -63.55 -37.44
C LYS A 3 21.28 -62.51 -37.43
N ARG A 4 20.04 -62.90 -37.75
CA ARG A 4 18.89 -61.97 -37.89
C ARG A 4 18.13 -61.64 -36.59
N GLY A 5 18.52 -62.21 -35.45
CA GLY A 5 17.83 -61.99 -34.17
C GLY A 5 18.27 -60.75 -33.39
N LEU A 6 19.43 -60.14 -33.72
CA LEU A 6 19.98 -59.01 -32.96
C LEU A 6 19.58 -57.63 -33.49
N GLU A 7 19.04 -57.53 -34.71
CA GLU A 7 18.71 -56.23 -35.33
C GLU A 7 17.31 -55.69 -34.95
N MET A 8 16.33 -56.54 -34.61
CA MET A 8 15.00 -56.06 -34.18
C MET A 8 15.01 -55.42 -32.77
N GLY A 9 15.96 -55.81 -31.90
CA GLY A 9 16.06 -55.26 -30.55
C GLY A 9 16.55 -53.81 -30.52
N PHE A 10 17.42 -53.43 -31.45
CA PHE A 10 18.02 -52.09 -31.47
C PHE A 10 17.01 -51.01 -31.91
N ALA A 11 16.24 -51.27 -32.96
CA ALA A 11 15.23 -50.32 -33.45
C ALA A 11 14.15 -50.03 -32.40
N TRP A 12 13.73 -51.05 -31.65
CA TRP A 12 12.73 -50.91 -30.58
C TRP A 12 13.29 -50.15 -29.37
N LEU A 13 14.52 -50.47 -28.95
CA LEU A 13 15.21 -49.72 -27.89
C LEU A 13 15.41 -48.25 -28.27
N PHE A 14 15.84 -47.99 -29.51
CA PHE A 14 16.03 -46.62 -30.02
C PHE A 14 14.70 -45.86 -30.07
N ALA A 15 13.62 -46.47 -30.56
CA ALA A 15 12.29 -45.85 -30.60
C ALA A 15 11.79 -45.48 -29.19
N ILE A 16 12.03 -46.33 -28.18
CA ILE A 16 11.70 -46.01 -26.78
C ILE A 16 12.50 -44.82 -26.27
N ILE A 17 13.81 -44.79 -26.52
CA ILE A 17 14.67 -43.69 -26.08
C ILE A 17 14.24 -42.37 -26.75
N VAL A 18 14.03 -42.37 -28.06
CA VAL A 18 13.57 -41.19 -28.79
C VAL A 18 12.18 -40.75 -28.32
N GLY A 19 11.26 -41.69 -28.10
CA GLY A 19 9.94 -41.40 -27.55
C GLY A 19 9.99 -40.76 -26.16
N ALA A 20 10.87 -41.27 -25.29
CA ALA A 20 11.11 -40.68 -23.97
C ALA A 20 11.70 -39.27 -24.05
N VAL A 21 12.64 -39.04 -24.98
CA VAL A 21 13.23 -37.70 -25.21
C VAL A 21 12.19 -36.71 -25.74
N ILE A 22 11.33 -37.12 -26.69
CA ILE A 22 10.26 -36.25 -27.22
C ILE A 22 9.26 -35.90 -26.12
N LEU A 23 8.83 -36.87 -25.30
CA LEU A 23 7.95 -36.62 -24.16
C LEU A 23 8.60 -35.68 -23.15
N PHE A 24 9.87 -35.89 -22.82
CA PHE A 24 10.61 -35.02 -21.92
C PHE A 24 10.68 -33.58 -22.46
N LEU A 25 11.00 -33.40 -23.75
CA LEU A 25 11.05 -32.09 -24.39
C LEU A 25 9.67 -31.41 -24.45
N ALA A 26 8.59 -32.18 -24.67
CA ALA A 26 7.23 -31.66 -24.67
C ALA A 26 6.80 -31.18 -23.27
N VAL A 27 7.09 -31.97 -22.23
CA VAL A 27 6.85 -31.59 -20.83
C VAL A 27 7.69 -30.36 -20.46
N TYR A 28 8.97 -30.35 -20.79
CA TYR A 28 9.86 -29.22 -20.53
C TYR A 28 9.39 -27.94 -21.24
N GLY A 29 9.06 -28.03 -22.53
CA GLY A 29 8.59 -26.90 -23.33
C GLY A 29 7.25 -26.35 -22.84
N THR A 30 6.31 -27.22 -22.44
CA THR A 30 5.03 -26.78 -21.87
C THR A 30 5.21 -26.12 -20.51
N THR A 31 6.08 -26.64 -19.64
CA THR A 31 6.38 -25.99 -18.34
C THR A 31 6.98 -24.60 -18.52
N GLN A 32 7.94 -24.43 -19.43
CA GLN A 32 8.59 -23.13 -19.64
C GLN A 32 7.66 -22.09 -20.29
N PHE A 33 6.77 -22.53 -21.19
CA PHE A 33 5.75 -21.64 -21.77
C PHE A 33 4.71 -21.19 -20.74
N ILE A 34 4.31 -22.09 -19.83
CA ILE A 34 3.38 -21.76 -18.74
C ILE A 34 3.98 -20.70 -17.81
N ASP A 35 5.24 -20.85 -17.41
CA ASP A 35 5.91 -19.88 -16.53
C ASP A 35 6.00 -18.49 -17.20
N THR A 36 6.41 -18.43 -18.47
CA THR A 36 6.48 -17.15 -19.20
C THR A 36 5.10 -16.49 -19.37
N SER A 37 4.07 -17.28 -19.67
CA SER A 37 2.70 -16.75 -19.80
C SER A 37 2.17 -16.20 -18.49
N ARG A 38 2.57 -16.78 -17.35
CA ARG A 38 2.19 -16.31 -16.02
C ARG A 38 2.92 -15.05 -15.62
N ASP A 39 4.23 -14.96 -15.86
CA ASP A 39 4.98 -13.73 -15.62
C ASP A 39 4.35 -12.54 -16.36
N VAL A 40 3.91 -12.75 -17.61
CA VAL A 40 3.20 -11.72 -18.40
C VAL A 40 1.84 -11.41 -17.79
N SER A 41 1.07 -12.42 -17.40
CA SER A 41 -0.25 -12.24 -16.79
C SER A 41 -0.17 -11.50 -15.45
N ASP A 42 0.76 -11.88 -14.57
CA ASP A 42 0.95 -11.28 -13.26
C ASP A 42 1.43 -9.83 -13.38
N SER A 43 2.29 -9.54 -14.38
CA SER A 43 2.70 -8.17 -14.70
C SER A 43 1.52 -7.32 -15.21
N GLN A 44 0.64 -7.91 -16.04
CA GLN A 44 -0.58 -7.24 -16.52
C GLN A 44 -1.54 -6.96 -15.37
N ILE A 45 -1.78 -7.93 -14.48
CA ILE A 45 -2.62 -7.76 -13.30
C ILE A 45 -2.05 -6.66 -12.38
N GLY A 46 -0.73 -6.61 -12.19
CA GLY A 46 -0.08 -5.55 -11.42
C GLY A 46 -0.27 -4.16 -12.02
N ALA A 47 -0.22 -4.03 -13.35
CA ALA A 47 -0.50 -2.77 -14.05
C ALA A 47 -2.00 -2.40 -14.00
N GLU A 48 -2.89 -3.36 -14.24
CA GLU A 48 -4.34 -3.18 -14.14
C GLU A 48 -4.76 -2.77 -12.74
N LEU A 49 -4.17 -3.36 -11.70
CA LEU A 49 -4.38 -2.95 -10.31
C LEU A 49 -4.09 -1.46 -10.13
N GLN A 50 -2.97 -0.96 -10.63
CA GLN A 50 -2.65 0.47 -10.52
C GLN A 50 -3.68 1.35 -11.22
N VAL A 51 -4.12 0.96 -12.43
CA VAL A 51 -5.14 1.67 -13.21
C VAL A 51 -6.50 1.66 -12.50
N LEU A 52 -6.89 0.54 -11.89
CA LEU A 52 -8.14 0.44 -11.13
C LEU A 52 -8.13 1.31 -9.86
N LEU A 53 -6.95 1.56 -9.30
CA LEU A 53 -6.78 2.37 -8.09
C LEU A 53 -6.58 3.87 -8.40
N GLU A 54 -6.29 4.26 -9.63
CA GLU A 54 -6.16 5.68 -10.03
C GLU A 54 -7.41 6.51 -9.71
N PRO A 55 -8.65 6.08 -10.03
CA PRO A 55 -9.84 6.87 -9.70
C PRO A 55 -10.05 7.08 -8.20
N LEU A 56 -9.60 6.13 -7.37
CA LEU A 56 -9.67 6.25 -5.91
C LEU A 56 -8.66 7.28 -5.39
N ALA A 57 -7.47 7.34 -6.00
CA ALA A 57 -6.43 8.30 -5.66
C ALA A 57 -6.69 9.75 -6.12
N LEU A 58 -7.79 10.00 -6.84
CA LEU A 58 -8.21 11.33 -7.29
C LEU A 58 -9.43 11.88 -6.52
N GLY A 59 -9.85 11.20 -5.44
CA GLY A 59 -11.03 11.54 -4.66
C GLY A 59 -10.94 12.91 -3.98
N LEU A 60 -12.01 13.71 -4.05
CA LEU A 60 -12.15 14.98 -3.33
C LEU A 60 -12.88 14.82 -1.97
N GLU A 61 -13.17 13.60 -1.54
CA GLU A 61 -13.97 13.30 -0.34
C GLU A 61 -13.07 12.74 0.77
N ASP A 62 -13.45 12.94 2.03
CA ASP A 62 -12.68 12.59 3.25
C ASP A 62 -12.34 11.10 3.39
N GLY A 63 -13.00 10.22 2.63
CA GLY A 63 -12.64 8.80 2.52
C GLY A 63 -13.52 8.06 1.51
N LYS A 64 -12.91 7.17 0.72
CA LYS A 64 -13.62 6.28 -0.22
C LYS A 64 -13.19 4.85 -0.04
N MET A 65 -14.15 3.94 0.09
CA MET A 65 -13.90 2.51 0.15
C MET A 65 -14.34 1.82 -1.13
N ALA A 66 -13.52 0.90 -1.61
CA ALA A 66 -13.85 0.01 -2.71
C ALA A 66 -13.47 -1.43 -2.36
N ARG A 67 -14.17 -2.38 -2.98
CA ARG A 67 -13.77 -3.79 -2.95
C ARG A 67 -13.20 -4.17 -4.30
N LEU A 68 -12.05 -4.82 -4.27
CA LEU A 68 -11.38 -5.34 -5.44
C LEU A 68 -11.45 -6.87 -5.41
N GLU A 69 -12.15 -7.46 -6.38
CA GLU A 69 -12.16 -8.91 -6.58
C GLU A 69 -11.12 -9.30 -7.63
N MET A 70 -10.20 -10.18 -7.25
CA MET A 70 -9.19 -10.73 -8.13
C MET A 70 -9.70 -12.02 -8.79
N PRO A 71 -9.35 -12.28 -10.06
CA PRO A 71 -9.79 -13.49 -10.77
C PRO A 71 -9.26 -14.77 -10.13
N LEU A 72 -8.08 -14.70 -9.51
CA LEU A 72 -7.42 -15.75 -8.75
C LEU A 72 -6.97 -15.21 -7.40
N ARG A 73 -6.72 -16.11 -6.44
CA ARG A 73 -6.08 -15.74 -5.17
C ARG A 73 -4.72 -15.13 -5.48
N THR A 74 -4.48 -13.94 -4.96
CA THR A 74 -3.39 -13.06 -5.37
C THR A 74 -2.57 -12.64 -4.16
N ARG A 75 -1.25 -12.52 -4.34
CA ARG A 75 -0.34 -11.83 -3.43
C ARG A 75 0.11 -10.52 -4.04
N ILE A 76 -0.09 -9.43 -3.30
CA ILE A 76 0.39 -8.10 -3.68
C ILE A 76 1.67 -7.83 -2.90
N PHE A 77 2.74 -7.58 -3.63
CA PHE A 77 4.03 -7.20 -3.10
C PHE A 77 4.27 -5.73 -3.40
N THR A 78 4.68 -4.98 -2.38
CA THR A 78 5.12 -3.62 -2.59
C THR A 78 6.53 -3.41 -2.09
N THR A 79 7.30 -2.68 -2.87
CA THR A 79 8.61 -2.20 -2.46
C THR A 79 8.62 -0.69 -2.58
N CYS A 80 8.91 -0.02 -1.48
CA CYS A 80 9.07 1.42 -1.46
C CYS A 80 10.54 1.77 -1.63
N ASN A 81 10.84 2.78 -2.47
CA ASN A 81 12.17 3.34 -2.56
C ASN A 81 12.11 4.88 -2.66
N GLU A 82 13.14 5.52 -2.15
CA GLU A 82 13.24 6.97 -2.06
C GLU A 82 14.02 7.58 -3.24
N ILE A 83 14.09 6.85 -4.36
CA ILE A 83 14.81 7.30 -5.56
C ILE A 83 13.98 8.37 -6.29
N GLY A 84 14.64 9.46 -6.68
CA GLY A 84 14.00 10.60 -7.33
C GLY A 84 13.52 11.65 -6.33
N THR A 85 12.69 12.58 -6.79
CA THR A 85 12.29 13.76 -6.00
C THR A 85 11.48 13.39 -4.75
N PHE A 86 10.48 12.52 -4.90
CA PHE A 86 9.59 12.08 -3.80
C PHE A 86 9.49 10.55 -3.69
N GLY A 87 10.45 9.83 -4.27
CA GLY A 87 10.46 8.38 -4.28
C GLY A 87 9.43 7.76 -5.23
N GLN A 88 9.43 6.44 -5.28
CA GLN A 88 8.47 5.63 -6.03
C GLN A 88 8.14 4.36 -5.25
N GLN A 89 6.97 3.80 -5.56
CA GLN A 89 6.55 2.50 -5.09
C GLN A 89 6.51 1.53 -6.26
N LEU A 90 7.11 0.37 -6.08
CA LEU A 90 7.04 -0.73 -7.03
C LEU A 90 5.95 -1.68 -6.53
N VAL A 91 4.97 -1.97 -7.39
CA VAL A 91 3.92 -2.96 -7.10
C VAL A 91 4.16 -4.17 -7.99
N ALA A 92 4.28 -5.34 -7.38
CA ALA A 92 4.37 -6.60 -8.08
C ALA A 92 3.29 -7.55 -7.58
N VAL A 93 2.80 -8.41 -8.45
CA VAL A 93 1.70 -9.33 -8.15
C VAL A 93 2.17 -10.75 -8.42
N ALA A 94 1.73 -11.70 -7.60
CA ALA A 94 1.84 -13.12 -7.89
C ALA A 94 0.47 -13.78 -7.75
N THR A 95 0.04 -14.55 -8.76
CA THR A 95 -1.23 -15.31 -8.68
C THR A 95 -1.01 -16.75 -8.26
N GLN A 96 -1.99 -17.33 -7.56
CA GLN A 96 -1.94 -18.72 -7.13
C GLN A 96 -2.02 -19.68 -8.32
N SER A 97 -1.09 -20.63 -8.37
CA SER A 97 -1.06 -21.69 -9.38
C SER A 97 -1.70 -23.00 -8.88
N GLY A 98 -2.48 -23.65 -9.75
CA GLY A 98 -2.95 -25.03 -9.55
C GLY A 98 -1.98 -26.13 -10.03
N VAL A 99 -0.82 -25.75 -10.59
CA VAL A 99 0.17 -26.68 -11.17
C VAL A 99 1.57 -26.34 -10.66
N GLY A 100 2.28 -27.31 -10.07
CA GLY A 100 3.63 -27.11 -9.52
C GLY A 100 3.60 -26.46 -8.13
N THR A 101 4.41 -25.42 -7.93
CA THR A 101 4.40 -24.65 -6.67
C THR A 101 3.13 -23.79 -6.58
N GLN A 102 2.56 -23.69 -5.37
CA GLN A 102 1.35 -22.92 -5.13
C GLN A 102 1.54 -21.43 -5.47
N TRP A 103 2.73 -20.89 -5.20
CA TRP A 103 3.12 -19.52 -5.51
C TRP A 103 4.37 -19.54 -6.39
N GLN A 104 4.41 -18.65 -7.37
CA GLN A 104 5.60 -18.38 -8.18
C GLN A 104 6.21 -17.03 -7.78
N LYS A 105 7.32 -16.67 -8.43
CA LYS A 105 7.91 -15.35 -8.27
C LYS A 105 6.89 -14.32 -8.76
N PRO A 106 6.79 -13.15 -8.11
CA PRO A 106 5.92 -12.10 -8.61
C PRO A 106 6.38 -11.64 -9.99
N GLY A 107 5.42 -11.16 -10.78
CA GLY A 107 5.68 -10.56 -12.09
C GLY A 107 6.58 -9.32 -12.02
N VAL A 108 6.83 -8.70 -13.17
CA VAL A 108 7.64 -7.48 -13.24
C VAL A 108 6.94 -6.36 -12.49
N ALA A 109 7.64 -5.78 -11.51
CA ALA A 109 7.07 -4.72 -10.69
C ALA A 109 6.81 -3.45 -11.51
N SER A 110 5.62 -2.88 -11.37
CA SER A 110 5.25 -1.61 -12.01
C SER A 110 5.54 -0.43 -11.07
N PRO A 111 6.29 0.60 -11.52
CA PRO A 111 6.56 1.78 -10.71
C PRO A 111 5.38 2.74 -10.69
N SER A 112 5.05 3.25 -9.50
CA SER A 112 4.09 4.32 -9.28
C SER A 112 4.70 5.43 -8.44
N TYR A 113 4.61 6.66 -8.96
CA TYR A 113 5.21 7.85 -8.36
C TYR A 113 4.22 8.61 -7.47
N HIS A 114 2.93 8.57 -7.81
CA HIS A 114 1.90 9.40 -7.20
C HIS A 114 0.99 8.64 -6.22
N GLN A 115 1.07 7.30 -6.21
CA GLN A 115 0.31 6.43 -5.34
C GLN A 115 1.12 6.03 -4.09
N TYR A 116 0.39 5.86 -2.99
CA TYR A 116 0.90 5.48 -1.67
C TYR A 116 0.06 4.34 -1.13
N PHE A 117 0.52 3.10 -1.36
CA PHE A 117 -0.14 1.91 -0.82
C PHE A 117 0.47 1.51 0.52
N PHE A 118 -0.42 1.26 1.48
CA PHE A 118 -0.16 0.76 2.82
C PHE A 118 -0.91 -0.57 2.97
N HIS A 119 -0.17 -1.63 3.26
CA HIS A 119 -0.71 -2.96 3.54
C HIS A 119 0.38 -3.86 4.16
N GLU A 120 -0.02 -5.00 4.70
CA GLU A 120 0.88 -6.13 5.04
C GLU A 120 1.57 -6.67 3.79
N VAL A 121 2.87 -6.94 3.83
CA VAL A 121 3.69 -7.37 2.69
C VAL A 121 4.14 -8.82 2.89
N PRO A 122 3.62 -9.78 2.11
CA PRO A 122 2.63 -9.62 1.04
C PRO A 122 1.18 -9.59 1.55
N ALA A 123 0.32 -8.81 0.88
CA ALA A 123 -1.11 -8.86 1.11
C ALA A 123 -1.70 -10.00 0.29
N GLU A 124 -2.32 -10.99 0.93
CA GLU A 124 -2.82 -12.20 0.27
C GLU A 124 -4.35 -12.31 0.36
N GLY A 125 -5.01 -12.48 -0.77
CA GLY A 125 -6.46 -12.70 -0.79
C GLY A 125 -7.02 -12.88 -2.19
N LYS A 126 -8.28 -13.31 -2.28
CA LYS A 126 -9.05 -13.22 -3.51
C LYS A 126 -9.80 -11.89 -3.61
N GLU A 127 -10.27 -11.37 -2.48
CA GLU A 127 -10.94 -10.08 -2.37
C GLU A 127 -10.16 -9.17 -1.44
N PHE A 128 -10.03 -7.90 -1.83
CA PHE A 128 -9.36 -6.87 -1.05
C PHE A 128 -10.30 -5.70 -0.78
N VAL A 129 -10.23 -5.16 0.42
CA VAL A 129 -10.83 -3.87 0.74
C VAL A 129 -9.74 -2.81 0.54
N VAL A 130 -10.11 -1.74 -0.15
CA VAL A 130 -9.23 -0.59 -0.38
C VAL A 130 -9.91 0.65 0.17
N LEU A 131 -9.25 1.29 1.13
CA LEU A 131 -9.65 2.59 1.66
C LEU A 131 -8.70 3.65 1.12
N SER A 132 -9.25 4.63 0.41
CA SER A 132 -8.54 5.86 0.05
C SER A 132 -8.92 6.97 1.02
N LYS A 133 -7.92 7.62 1.63
CA LYS A 133 -8.11 8.73 2.57
C LYS A 133 -7.15 9.88 2.25
N GLY A 134 -7.64 11.10 2.38
CA GLY A 134 -6.80 12.29 2.22
C GLY A 134 -5.74 12.38 3.33
N PHE A 135 -4.52 12.74 2.95
CA PHE A 135 -3.47 13.12 3.89
C PHE A 135 -3.11 14.59 3.70
N ASP A 136 -3.35 15.38 4.74
CA ASP A 136 -3.21 16.83 4.73
C ASP A 136 -2.19 17.29 5.77
N LEU A 137 -1.34 18.23 5.36
CA LEU A 137 -0.40 18.94 6.24
C LEU A 137 -0.57 20.44 6.02
N GLY A 138 -1.73 20.96 6.43
CA GLY A 138 -2.18 22.34 6.21
C GLY A 138 -2.73 22.59 4.79
N PHE A 139 -2.33 21.75 3.84
CA PHE A 139 -2.94 21.59 2.52
C PHE A 139 -2.85 20.12 2.10
N LYS A 140 -3.64 19.74 1.10
CA LYS A 140 -3.69 18.35 0.61
C LYS A 140 -2.38 17.90 0.00
N ILE A 141 -1.78 16.85 0.57
CA ILE A 141 -0.52 16.28 0.10
C ILE A 141 -0.78 15.20 -0.95
N ALA A 142 -1.55 14.18 -0.55
CA ALA A 142 -1.90 13.05 -1.40
C ALA A 142 -3.10 12.32 -0.81
N ASP A 143 -3.73 11.48 -1.63
CA ASP A 143 -4.61 10.43 -1.12
C ASP A 143 -3.77 9.18 -0.86
N VAL A 144 -3.87 8.64 0.36
CA VAL A 144 -3.24 7.40 0.77
C VAL A 144 -4.21 6.25 0.60
N MET A 145 -3.71 5.08 0.20
CA MET A 145 -4.50 3.89 -0.02
C MET A 145 -4.09 2.79 0.94
N THR A 146 -5.02 2.40 1.80
CA THR A 146 -4.84 1.28 2.73
C THR A 146 -5.55 0.07 2.15
N ILE A 147 -4.83 -1.05 1.99
CA ILE A 147 -5.33 -2.27 1.37
C ILE A 147 -5.23 -3.40 2.38
N TRP A 148 -6.30 -4.17 2.56
CA TRP A 148 -6.26 -5.40 3.34
C TRP A 148 -7.17 -6.48 2.74
N PRO A 149 -6.88 -7.78 2.98
CA PRO A 149 -7.73 -8.86 2.50
C PRO A 149 -9.12 -8.81 3.14
N ALA A 150 -10.17 -8.97 2.34
CA ALA A 150 -11.56 -9.03 2.83
C ALA A 150 -11.84 -10.33 3.61
N GLU A 151 -11.01 -11.37 3.42
CA GLU A 151 -11.09 -12.66 4.13
C GLU A 151 -10.61 -12.54 5.59
N GLU A 152 -9.75 -11.56 5.89
CA GLU A 152 -9.26 -11.32 7.25
C GLU A 152 -10.30 -10.56 8.07
N LYS A 153 -10.55 -11.05 9.29
CA LYS A 153 -11.50 -10.43 10.21
C LYS A 153 -10.76 -9.63 11.25
N TYR A 154 -11.19 -8.39 11.45
CA TYR A 154 -10.64 -7.50 12.46
C TYR A 154 -11.68 -7.24 13.55
N CYS A 155 -11.23 -7.17 14.79
CA CYS A 155 -12.05 -6.87 15.94
C CYS A 155 -11.52 -5.61 16.64
N TRP A 156 -12.21 -4.49 16.49
CA TRP A 156 -11.83 -3.20 17.05
C TRP A 156 -12.42 -3.03 18.44
N VAL A 157 -11.56 -2.92 19.44
CA VAL A 157 -11.93 -2.85 20.85
C VAL A 157 -11.88 -1.40 21.34
N ASN A 158 -13.05 -0.87 21.67
CA ASN A 158 -13.25 0.51 22.12
C ASN A 158 -12.68 1.59 21.18
N PRO A 159 -12.97 1.56 19.87
CA PRO A 159 -12.52 2.62 18.98
C PRO A 159 -13.06 3.99 19.42
N PRO A 160 -12.32 5.08 19.20
CA PRO A 160 -12.83 6.43 19.45
C PRO A 160 -14.00 6.73 18.51
N SER A 161 -14.89 7.63 18.95
CA SER A 161 -16.19 7.87 18.29
C SER A 161 -16.09 8.36 16.84
N ASP A 162 -15.01 9.05 16.49
CA ASP A 162 -14.73 9.50 15.13
C ASP A 162 -14.41 8.32 14.20
N LEU A 163 -13.61 7.37 14.66
CA LEU A 163 -13.32 6.15 13.93
C LEU A 163 -14.50 5.19 13.86
N GLU A 164 -15.31 5.11 14.92
CA GLU A 164 -16.54 4.33 14.91
C GLU A 164 -17.54 4.86 13.87
N ALA A 165 -17.75 6.19 13.84
CA ALA A 165 -18.61 6.83 12.84
C ALA A 165 -18.09 6.64 11.41
N GLU A 166 -16.76 6.73 11.21
CA GLU A 166 -16.13 6.46 9.91
C GLU A 166 -16.33 4.98 9.49
N LEU A 167 -16.15 4.05 10.41
CA LEU A 167 -16.33 2.62 10.16
C LEU A 167 -17.78 2.27 9.79
N GLU A 168 -18.75 2.85 10.49
CA GLU A 168 -20.18 2.70 10.18
C GLU A 168 -20.53 3.25 8.78
N ALA A 169 -19.94 4.40 8.42
CA ALA A 169 -20.17 5.03 7.12
C ALA A 169 -19.54 4.23 5.96
N LEU A 170 -18.35 3.68 6.16
CA LEU A 170 -17.63 2.92 5.14
C LEU A 170 -18.13 1.47 5.01
N ASN A 171 -18.58 0.87 6.12
CA ASN A 171 -19.09 -0.50 6.22
C ASN A 171 -18.21 -1.55 5.48
N PRO A 172 -16.96 -1.77 5.92
CA PRO A 172 -16.05 -2.72 5.28
C PRO A 172 -16.56 -4.16 5.32
N GLY A 173 -17.39 -4.51 6.31
CA GLY A 173 -18.03 -5.82 6.45
C GLY A 173 -17.14 -6.93 7.01
N ASN A 174 -15.85 -6.66 7.22
CA ASN A 174 -14.89 -7.57 7.87
C ASN A 174 -14.24 -6.98 9.13
N ILE A 175 -14.78 -5.88 9.66
CA ILE A 175 -14.34 -5.24 10.89
C ILE A 175 -15.54 -5.13 11.84
N ASP A 176 -15.44 -5.78 12.99
CA ASP A 176 -16.46 -5.72 14.05
C ASP A 176 -15.98 -4.80 15.18
N THR A 177 -16.88 -4.01 15.78
CA THR A 177 -16.58 -3.18 16.95
C THR A 177 -17.13 -3.84 18.23
N VAL A 178 -16.30 -3.87 19.27
CA VAL A 178 -16.67 -4.46 20.57
C VAL A 178 -16.11 -3.63 21.73
N VAL A 179 -16.65 -3.86 22.93
CA VAL A 179 -16.23 -3.15 24.16
C VAL A 179 -15.09 -3.86 24.89
N SER A 180 -14.88 -5.15 24.63
CA SER A 180 -13.86 -5.96 25.31
C SER A 180 -13.26 -7.00 24.37
N THR A 181 -11.98 -7.33 24.56
CA THR A 181 -11.25 -8.35 23.79
C THR A 181 -11.91 -9.74 23.86
N GLU A 182 -12.56 -10.08 24.98
CA GLU A 182 -13.30 -11.35 25.14
C GLU A 182 -14.48 -11.51 24.17
N ALA A 183 -14.98 -10.41 23.60
CA ALA A 183 -16.07 -10.43 22.63
C ALA A 183 -15.57 -10.64 21.19
N CYS A 184 -14.25 -10.62 20.96
CA CYS A 184 -13.69 -10.87 19.64
C CYS A 184 -13.87 -12.32 19.22
N ALA A 185 -14.19 -12.53 17.95
CA ALA A 185 -14.31 -13.87 17.39
C ALA A 185 -12.95 -14.58 17.40
N VAL A 186 -12.96 -15.89 17.68
CA VAL A 186 -11.72 -16.68 17.63
C VAL A 186 -11.11 -16.61 16.23
N GLY A 187 -9.85 -16.19 16.15
CA GLY A 187 -9.10 -16.04 14.90
C GLY A 187 -9.26 -14.70 14.18
N SER A 188 -9.93 -13.70 14.78
CA SER A 188 -9.87 -12.32 14.31
C SER A 188 -8.64 -11.60 14.87
N THR A 189 -8.06 -10.69 14.08
CA THR A 189 -7.00 -9.78 14.54
C THR A 189 -7.60 -8.71 15.44
N SER A 190 -7.18 -8.66 16.70
CA SER A 190 -7.65 -7.71 17.70
C SER A 190 -6.91 -6.38 17.59
N VAL A 191 -7.65 -5.27 17.51
CA VAL A 191 -7.11 -3.90 17.43
C VAL A 191 -7.65 -3.09 18.60
N CYS A 192 -6.79 -2.63 19.49
CA CYS A 192 -7.21 -2.07 20.78
C CYS A 192 -6.82 -0.61 20.94
N PHE A 193 -7.79 0.24 21.28
CA PHE A 193 -7.58 1.69 21.40
C PHE A 193 -7.40 2.17 22.85
N THR A 194 -7.68 1.30 23.82
CA THR A 194 -7.67 1.63 25.27
C THR A 194 -7.06 0.55 26.17
N SER A 195 -7.09 -0.72 25.73
CA SER A 195 -6.48 -1.85 26.43
C SER A 195 -5.11 -2.20 25.86
N SER A 196 -4.26 -2.81 26.67
CA SER A 196 -3.07 -3.54 26.22
C SER A 196 -3.40 -5.02 25.97
N ASP A 197 -2.48 -5.73 25.33
CA ASP A 197 -2.52 -7.18 25.06
C ASP A 197 -3.35 -7.61 23.83
N CYS A 198 -3.37 -6.76 22.80
CA CYS A 198 -3.99 -7.09 21.51
C CYS A 198 -2.93 -7.33 20.44
N ASP A 199 -3.36 -7.88 19.29
CA ASP A 199 -2.45 -8.09 18.16
C ASP A 199 -1.92 -6.75 17.63
N VAL A 200 -2.77 -5.71 17.70
CA VAL A 200 -2.45 -4.32 17.35
C VAL A 200 -2.91 -3.39 18.46
N ASP A 201 -1.97 -2.68 19.09
CA ASP A 201 -2.25 -1.70 20.12
C ASP A 201 -2.18 -0.28 19.54
N VAL A 202 -3.29 0.47 19.60
CA VAL A 202 -3.43 1.83 19.08
C VAL A 202 -3.53 2.83 20.22
N SER A 203 -2.53 3.68 20.38
CA SER A 203 -2.56 4.79 21.34
C SER A 203 -3.04 6.07 20.65
N VAL A 204 -4.27 6.47 20.96
CA VAL A 204 -4.85 7.74 20.46
C VAL A 204 -4.11 8.97 21.03
N VAL A 205 -3.57 8.85 22.25
CA VAL A 205 -2.90 9.96 22.94
C VAL A 205 -1.53 10.25 22.35
N SER A 206 -0.71 9.22 22.14
CA SER A 206 0.60 9.37 21.49
C SER A 206 0.54 9.31 19.98
N GLN A 207 -0.66 9.10 19.41
CA GLN A 207 -0.90 8.87 17.99
C GLN A 207 0.08 7.82 17.43
N SER A 208 0.10 6.64 18.04
CA SER A 208 0.99 5.55 17.66
C SER A 208 0.27 4.23 17.56
N VAL A 209 0.79 3.34 16.72
CA VAL A 209 0.35 1.95 16.59
C VAL A 209 1.54 1.04 16.88
N THR A 210 1.33 0.07 17.77
CA THR A 210 2.32 -0.97 18.08
C THR A 210 1.80 -2.32 17.60
N LYS A 211 2.59 -3.01 16.77
CA LYS A 211 2.29 -4.33 16.21
C LYS A 211 3.59 -5.11 16.10
N ASP A 212 3.57 -6.39 16.51
CA ASP A 212 4.74 -7.27 16.49
C ASP A 212 6.00 -6.71 17.20
N GLY A 213 5.78 -5.85 18.20
CA GLY A 213 6.85 -5.19 18.97
C GLY A 213 7.47 -3.97 18.28
N GLU A 214 7.02 -3.62 17.07
CA GLU A 214 7.41 -2.41 16.35
C GLU A 214 6.36 -1.33 16.57
N THR A 215 6.78 -0.07 16.69
CA THR A 215 5.88 1.07 16.91
C THR A 215 6.10 2.11 15.85
N VAL A 216 4.99 2.53 15.22
CA VAL A 216 4.95 3.63 14.26
C VAL A 216 4.03 4.72 14.76
N PHE A 217 4.31 5.96 14.39
CA PHE A 217 3.49 7.13 14.73
C PHE A 217 2.62 7.53 13.55
N TYR A 218 1.46 8.12 13.80
CA TYR A 218 0.54 8.54 12.74
C TYR A 218 0.02 9.95 12.98
N ASP A 219 -0.35 10.61 11.89
CA ASP A 219 -1.30 11.71 11.94
C ASP A 219 -2.72 11.18 11.65
N LYS A 220 -3.77 11.92 11.98
CA LYS A 220 -5.18 11.46 11.87
C LYS A 220 -5.52 10.82 10.51
N GLY A 221 -4.97 11.35 9.41
CA GLY A 221 -5.18 10.81 8.06
C GLY A 221 -4.53 9.45 7.80
N LEU A 222 -3.59 9.02 8.65
CA LEU A 222 -2.76 7.83 8.49
C LEU A 222 -3.07 6.71 9.49
N VAL A 223 -4.07 6.86 10.37
CA VAL A 223 -4.39 5.83 11.38
C VAL A 223 -4.72 4.47 10.76
N TRP A 224 -5.50 4.45 9.68
CA TRP A 224 -5.79 3.22 8.92
C TRP A 224 -4.51 2.63 8.33
N ALA A 225 -3.69 3.46 7.68
CA ALA A 225 -2.41 3.04 7.14
C ALA A 225 -1.52 2.42 8.23
N ALA A 226 -1.44 3.02 9.42
CA ALA A 226 -0.63 2.53 10.53
C ALA A 226 -1.12 1.19 11.10
N ILE A 227 -2.43 0.94 11.11
CA ILE A 227 -3.01 -0.33 11.59
C ILE A 227 -2.70 -1.46 10.60
N PHE A 228 -2.96 -1.25 9.30
CA PHE A 228 -3.00 -2.31 8.30
C PHE A 228 -1.69 -2.52 7.53
N SER A 229 -0.60 -1.78 7.84
CA SER A 229 0.67 -1.94 7.12
C SER A 229 1.83 -2.36 8.00
N ASP A 230 2.80 -3.03 7.39
CA ASP A 230 4.08 -3.30 8.06
C ASP A 230 4.79 -2.00 8.39
N ALA A 231 5.55 -1.98 9.49
CA ALA A 231 6.28 -0.80 9.91
C ALA A 231 7.28 -0.32 8.84
N ASP A 232 8.01 -1.25 8.20
CA ASP A 232 8.98 -0.92 7.15
C ASP A 232 8.34 -0.22 5.94
N LEU A 233 7.20 -0.74 5.47
CA LEU A 233 6.47 -0.13 4.37
C LEU A 233 5.90 1.23 4.80
N TYR A 234 5.27 1.27 5.98
CA TYR A 234 4.67 2.47 6.54
C TYR A 234 5.70 3.62 6.62
N GLU A 235 6.84 3.37 7.26
CA GLU A 235 7.91 4.35 7.43
C GLU A 235 8.44 4.88 6.10
N CYS A 236 8.63 4.00 5.12
CA CYS A 236 9.07 4.41 3.79
C CYS A 236 8.03 5.29 3.08
N GLN A 237 6.74 4.95 3.18
CA GLN A 237 5.68 5.75 2.58
C GLN A 237 5.52 7.11 3.28
N VAL A 238 5.66 7.16 4.60
CA VAL A 238 5.67 8.42 5.36
C VAL A 238 6.80 9.33 4.89
N ARG A 239 8.01 8.81 4.67
CA ARG A 239 9.11 9.60 4.10
C ARG A 239 8.79 10.10 2.69
N ARG A 240 8.18 9.27 1.84
CA ARG A 240 7.74 9.70 0.49
C ARG A 240 6.66 10.79 0.54
N LEU A 241 5.71 10.68 1.47
CA LEU A 241 4.69 11.71 1.71
C LEU A 241 5.32 13.02 2.19
N GLY A 242 6.27 12.97 3.12
CA GLY A 242 7.04 14.12 3.58
C GLY A 242 7.78 14.82 2.43
N ARG A 243 8.49 14.06 1.58
CA ARG A 243 9.16 14.63 0.39
C ARG A 243 8.18 15.26 -0.59
N ARG A 244 7.01 14.64 -0.84
CA ARG A 244 5.96 15.25 -1.67
C ARG A 244 5.43 16.54 -1.03
N GLY A 245 5.21 16.55 0.28
CA GLY A 245 4.81 17.74 1.02
C GLY A 245 5.83 18.87 0.91
N ALA A 246 7.12 18.56 0.93
CA ALA A 246 8.17 19.55 0.73
C ALA A 246 8.10 20.22 -0.65
N GLU A 247 7.91 19.43 -1.71
CA GLU A 247 7.79 19.97 -3.07
C GLU A 247 6.50 20.79 -3.25
N LEU A 248 5.38 20.36 -2.66
CA LEU A 248 4.14 21.13 -2.66
C LEU A 248 4.29 22.45 -1.89
N ALA A 249 4.96 22.45 -0.74
CA ALA A 249 5.24 23.67 0.01
C ALA A 249 6.07 24.67 -0.82
N LEU A 250 7.10 24.20 -1.54
CA LEU A 250 7.90 25.05 -2.44
C LEU A 250 7.10 25.58 -3.63
N LEU A 251 6.16 24.79 -4.17
CA LEU A 251 5.21 25.28 -5.18
C LEU A 251 4.31 26.39 -4.61
N HIS A 252 3.89 26.28 -3.35
CA HIS A 252 3.13 27.34 -2.69
C HIS A 252 3.97 28.60 -2.41
N VAL A 253 5.27 28.47 -2.14
CA VAL A 253 6.19 29.64 -2.08
C VAL A 253 6.17 30.38 -3.43
N ALA A 254 6.40 29.67 -4.53
CA ALA A 254 6.38 30.27 -5.86
C ALA A 254 5.02 30.89 -6.23
N LYS A 255 3.91 30.25 -5.82
CA LYS A 255 2.56 30.80 -5.98
C LYS A 255 2.38 32.10 -5.18
N SER A 256 2.91 32.16 -3.96
CA SER A 256 2.83 33.35 -3.11
C SER A 256 3.61 34.53 -3.70
N GLU A 257 4.79 34.30 -4.26
CA GLU A 257 5.58 35.33 -4.96
C GLU A 257 4.81 35.90 -6.16
N LEU A 258 4.17 35.02 -6.95
CA LEU A 258 3.34 35.42 -8.07
C LEU A 258 2.11 36.23 -7.63
N GLN A 259 1.42 35.83 -6.57
CA GLN A 259 0.29 36.57 -6.01
C GLN A 259 0.72 37.94 -5.46
N SER A 260 1.88 38.01 -4.80
CA SER A 260 2.46 39.24 -4.28
C SER A 260 2.72 40.26 -5.39
N SER A 261 3.18 39.79 -6.56
CA SER A 261 3.36 40.66 -7.75
C SER A 261 2.05 41.30 -8.25
N ARG A 262 0.90 40.72 -7.89
CA ARG A 262 -0.45 41.21 -8.22
C ARG A 262 -1.09 42.02 -7.09
N GLY A 263 -0.31 42.38 -6.07
CA GLY A 263 -0.77 43.16 -4.92
C GLY A 263 -1.44 42.34 -3.83
N CYS A 264 -1.34 41.01 -3.84
CA CYS A 264 -1.79 40.19 -2.73
C CYS A 264 -0.66 39.38 -2.11
N SER A 265 -0.12 39.90 -1.00
CA SER A 265 0.95 39.26 -0.25
C SER A 265 0.39 38.40 0.87
N THR A 266 0.93 37.18 1.00
CA THR A 266 0.55 36.23 2.06
C THR A 266 1.49 36.29 3.27
N ASN A 267 2.75 36.71 3.07
CA ASN A 267 3.85 36.62 4.04
C ASN A 267 4.05 35.19 4.62
N LEU A 268 3.63 34.15 3.89
CA LEU A 268 3.76 32.75 4.29
C LEU A 268 5.04 32.09 3.78
N GLU A 269 5.80 32.74 2.92
CA GLU A 269 6.97 32.16 2.22
C GLU A 269 7.99 31.58 3.19
N GLY A 270 8.29 32.29 4.28
CA GLY A 270 9.21 31.81 5.31
C GLY A 270 8.68 30.59 6.07
N SER A 271 7.37 30.55 6.35
CA SER A 271 6.75 29.42 7.06
C SER A 271 6.66 28.17 6.17
N LEU A 272 6.34 28.37 4.89
CA LEU A 272 6.37 27.32 3.87
C LEU A 272 7.78 26.76 3.64
N GLY A 273 8.81 27.61 3.65
CA GLY A 273 10.21 27.17 3.56
C GLY A 273 10.61 26.27 4.73
N VAL A 274 10.25 26.66 5.96
CA VAL A 274 10.50 25.85 7.16
C VAL A 274 9.75 24.52 7.13
N LEU A 275 8.48 24.53 6.70
CA LEU A 275 7.69 23.31 6.51
C LEU A 275 8.34 22.41 5.46
N ALA A 276 8.80 22.97 4.34
CA ALA A 276 9.45 22.20 3.29
C ALA A 276 10.74 21.53 3.76
N ASP A 277 11.59 22.24 4.50
CA ASP A 277 12.83 21.69 5.05
C ASP A 277 12.57 20.60 6.09
N SER A 278 11.56 20.79 6.95
CA SER A 278 11.15 19.79 7.94
C SER A 278 10.56 18.53 7.29
N ALA A 279 9.68 18.71 6.29
CA ALA A 279 9.07 17.60 5.55
C ALA A 279 10.10 16.80 4.73
N ARG A 280 11.09 17.49 4.14
CA ARG A 280 12.19 16.87 3.37
C ARG A 280 13.15 16.10 4.26
N SER A 281 13.39 16.57 5.48
CA SER A 281 14.31 15.95 6.46
C SER A 281 13.64 14.88 7.33
N LEU A 282 12.36 14.58 7.10
CA LEU A 282 11.62 13.55 7.81
C LEU A 282 12.29 12.18 7.64
N SER A 283 12.85 11.65 8.73
CA SER A 283 13.50 10.33 8.75
C SER A 283 12.50 9.18 8.93
N GLY A 284 11.30 9.49 9.41
CA GLY A 284 10.27 8.52 9.71
C GLY A 284 9.09 9.16 10.43
N SER A 285 8.19 8.31 10.91
CA SER A 285 6.91 8.72 11.48
C SER A 285 7.02 9.52 12.78
N GLU A 286 8.08 9.33 13.56
CA GLU A 286 8.35 10.08 14.80
C GLU A 286 8.33 11.62 14.60
N GLY A 287 8.71 12.08 13.40
CA GLY A 287 8.72 13.50 13.07
C GLY A 287 7.36 14.08 12.67
N LEU A 288 6.32 13.25 12.48
CA LEU A 288 5.00 13.70 12.01
C LEU A 288 4.35 14.68 12.97
N ALA A 289 4.45 14.47 14.29
CA ALA A 289 3.87 15.37 15.28
C ALA A 289 4.46 16.78 15.18
N GLY A 290 5.79 16.88 15.04
CA GLY A 290 6.47 18.17 14.85
C GLY A 290 6.08 18.84 13.54
N LEU A 291 5.93 18.05 12.48
CA LEU A 291 5.49 18.54 11.17
C LEU A 291 4.04 19.04 11.21
N ARG A 292 3.15 18.35 11.94
CA ARG A 292 1.75 18.74 12.10
C ARG A 292 1.61 20.09 12.82
N VAL A 293 2.39 20.33 13.86
CA VAL A 293 2.39 21.63 14.56
C VAL A 293 2.76 22.80 13.62
N GLN A 294 3.74 22.59 12.74
CA GLN A 294 4.11 23.61 11.74
C GLN A 294 3.01 23.81 10.70
N ALA A 295 2.40 22.72 10.24
CA ALA A 295 1.30 22.73 9.29
C ALA A 295 0.05 23.44 9.85
N ASP A 296 -0.34 23.17 11.10
CA ASP A 296 -1.48 23.79 11.76
C ASP A 296 -1.29 25.31 11.93
N ASP A 297 -0.08 25.76 12.28
CA ASP A 297 0.22 27.20 12.36
C ASP A 297 0.15 27.86 10.98
N LEU A 298 0.61 27.18 9.94
CA LEU A 298 0.55 27.65 8.57
C LEU A 298 -0.91 27.76 8.07
N GLU A 299 -1.71 26.72 8.27
CA GLU A 299 -3.14 26.66 7.92
C GLU A 299 -3.91 27.80 8.59
N ARG A 300 -3.75 27.95 9.92
CA ARG A 300 -4.36 29.03 10.68
C ARG A 300 -4.00 30.42 10.15
N ARG A 301 -2.76 30.62 9.70
CA ARG A 301 -2.35 31.91 9.11
C ARG A 301 -2.95 32.10 7.73
N ASN A 302 -3.02 31.06 6.91
CA ASN A 302 -3.62 31.07 5.58
C ASN A 302 -5.12 31.43 5.65
N ASP A 303 -5.85 30.88 6.61
CA ASP A 303 -7.29 31.16 6.81
C ASP A 303 -7.59 32.61 7.19
N LEU A 304 -6.62 33.31 7.77
CA LEU A 304 -6.74 34.73 8.13
C LEU A 304 -6.40 35.66 6.97
N LEU A 305 -5.93 35.14 5.84
CA LEU A 305 -5.59 35.94 4.67
C LEU A 305 -6.84 36.31 3.88
N GLY A 306 -6.89 37.57 3.42
CA GLY A 306 -7.89 38.00 2.44
C GLY A 306 -7.71 37.35 1.07
N CYS A 307 -6.51 36.83 0.77
CA CYS A 307 -6.25 35.97 -0.38
C CYS A 307 -5.65 34.66 0.12
N GLY A 308 -6.49 33.61 0.19
CA GLY A 308 -6.01 32.26 0.48
C GLY A 308 -4.98 31.80 -0.54
N LEU A 309 -3.91 31.19 -0.06
CA LEU A 309 -2.86 30.61 -0.89
C LEU A 309 -3.22 29.19 -1.32
N PHE A 310 -3.95 28.47 -0.48
CA PHE A 310 -4.54 27.16 -0.69
C PHE A 310 -5.87 27.08 0.03
#